data_AF-A0A919GKS7-F1
#
_entry.id   AF-A0A919GKS7-F1
#
_cell.length_a   1.000
_cell.length_b   1.000
_cell.length_c   1.000
_cell.angle_alpha   90.00
_cell.angle_beta   90.00
_cell.angle_gamma   90.00
#
_symmetry.space_group_name_H-M   'P 1'
#
loop_
_entity.id
_entity.type
_entity.pdbx_description
1 polymer ?
#
loop_
_entity_poly.entity_id
_entity_poly.type
_entity_poly.pdbx_seq_one_letter_code
_entity_poly.pdbx_strand_id
1 'polypeptide(L)'
;MRFLLEVDVDDSPTGTDPARELGRILRYWGGNLHHFELRPGSGAAVHDSAYREVGRWSVTGTPETTETAAPGEAGAPAPGAPAPGAPAQGAS
;
A
#
# COMPACT_ATOMS: atom_id res chain seq x y z
N MET A 1 15.61 -4.12 -8.52
CA MET A 1 14.21 -3.71 -8.23
C MET A 1 13.44 -3.69 -9.54
N ARG A 2 12.22 -4.24 -9.57
CA ARG A 2 11.40 -4.37 -10.78
C ARG A 2 9.97 -3.91 -10.48
N PHE A 3 9.46 -3.02 -11.32
CA PHE A 3 8.07 -2.59 -11.27
C PHE A 3 7.21 -3.48 -12.18
N LEU A 4 6.04 -3.88 -11.71
CA LEU A 4 5.04 -4.66 -12.42
C LEU A 4 3.69 -3.94 -12.33
N LEU A 5 3.01 -3.81 -13.46
CA LEU A 5 1.65 -3.28 -13.55
C LEU A 5 0.83 -4.26 -14.39
N GLU A 6 -0.23 -4.77 -13.80
CA GLU A 6 -1.16 -5.70 -14.42
C GLU A 6 -2.53 -5.02 -14.42
N VAL A 7 -3.18 -4.93 -15.58
CA VAL A 7 -4.49 -4.29 -15.75
C VAL A 7 -5.35 -5.17 -16.64
N ASP A 8 -6.52 -5.53 -16.14
CA ASP A 8 -7.55 -6.23 -16.89
C ASP A 8 -8.32 -5.23 -17.75
N VAL A 9 -8.27 -5.43 -19.06
CA VAL A 9 -8.88 -4.52 -20.05
C VAL A 9 -10.22 -5.02 -20.59
N ASP A 10 -10.55 -6.29 -20.31
CA ASP A 10 -11.77 -6.95 -20.80
C ASP A 10 -13.00 -6.65 -19.95
N ASP A 11 -12.84 -6.16 -18.70
CA ASP A 11 -13.92 -5.90 -17.74
C ASP A 11 -14.26 -4.39 -17.60
N SER A 12 -14.14 -3.64 -18.70
CA SER A 12 -14.53 -2.22 -18.75
C SER A 12 -16.02 -2.07 -19.10
N PRO A 13 -16.81 -1.29 -18.33
CA PRO A 13 -18.24 -1.16 -18.51
C PRO A 13 -18.45 -0.32 -19.76
N THR A 14 -19.19 -0.92 -20.69
CA THR A 14 -19.80 -0.26 -21.85
C THR A 14 -18.81 0.20 -22.92
N GLY A 15 -18.56 -0.67 -23.91
CA GLY A 15 -18.29 -0.32 -25.31
C GLY A 15 -17.14 0.65 -25.60
N THR A 16 -16.31 0.96 -24.61
CA THR A 16 -15.19 1.88 -24.72
C THR A 16 -14.00 1.11 -25.25
N ASP A 17 -13.35 1.67 -26.26
CA ASP A 17 -12.09 1.13 -26.80
C ASP A 17 -11.11 0.82 -25.65
N PRO A 18 -10.69 -0.45 -25.47
CA PRO A 18 -9.79 -0.88 -24.39
C PRO A 18 -8.51 -0.04 -24.31
N ALA A 19 -7.97 0.38 -25.45
CA ALA A 19 -6.78 1.24 -25.49
C ALA A 19 -7.04 2.63 -24.91
N ARG A 20 -8.24 3.18 -25.15
CA ARG A 20 -8.66 4.48 -24.64
C ARG A 20 -8.84 4.48 -23.13
N GLU A 21 -9.47 3.44 -22.58
CA GLU A 21 -9.66 3.34 -21.13
C GLU A 21 -8.33 3.05 -20.42
N LEU A 22 -7.52 2.13 -20.95
CA LEU A 22 -6.16 1.91 -20.44
C LEU A 22 -5.34 3.21 -20.46
N GLY A 23 -5.42 4.00 -21.53
CA GLY A 23 -4.76 5.29 -21.62
C GLY A 23 -5.18 6.28 -20.52
N ARG A 24 -6.47 6.31 -20.15
CA ARG A 24 -6.96 7.13 -19.03
C ARG A 24 -6.42 6.62 -17.70
N ILE A 25 -6.55 5.32 -17.45
CA ILE A 25 -6.06 4.67 -16.23
C ILE A 25 -4.58 5.00 -16.03
N LEU A 26 -3.75 4.80 -17.05
CA LEU A 26 -2.32 5.09 -17.01
C LEU A 26 -2.01 6.57 -16.80
N ARG A 27 -2.81 7.48 -17.39
CA ARG A 27 -2.62 8.92 -17.20
C ARG A 27 -2.90 9.35 -15.76
N TYR A 28 -3.99 8.87 -15.16
CA TYR A 28 -4.34 9.21 -13.78
C TYR A 28 -3.40 8.54 -12.78
N TRP A 29 -3.15 7.24 -12.95
CA TRP A 29 -2.22 6.51 -12.11
C TRP A 29 -0.79 7.08 -12.20
N GLY A 30 -0.30 7.32 -13.42
CA GLY A 30 1.03 7.89 -13.65
C GLY A 30 1.17 9.30 -13.07
N GLY A 31 0.10 10.10 -13.11
CA GLY A 31 0.03 11.38 -12.40
C GLY A 31 0.20 11.23 -10.89
N ASN A 32 -0.35 10.17 -10.28
CA ASN A 32 -0.27 9.90 -8.85
C ASN A 32 1.03 9.20 -8.40
N LEU A 33 1.91 8.82 -9.33
CA LEU A 33 3.10 8.00 -9.02
C LEU A 33 4.00 8.64 -7.96
N HIS A 34 4.08 9.97 -7.94
CA HIS A 34 4.87 10.74 -6.99
C HIS A 34 4.38 10.65 -5.53
N HIS A 35 3.18 10.12 -5.29
CA HIS A 35 2.65 9.86 -3.95
C HIS A 35 3.04 8.48 -3.41
N PHE A 36 3.58 7.58 -4.26
CA PHE A 36 3.94 6.24 -3.85
C PHE A 36 5.45 6.12 -3.61
N GLU A 37 5.82 5.56 -2.47
CA GLU A 37 7.20 5.12 -2.27
C GLU A 37 7.44 3.84 -3.09
N LEU A 38 8.27 3.93 -4.13
CA LEU A 38 8.63 2.78 -4.97
C LEU A 38 9.73 1.94 -4.32
N ARG A 39 9.42 1.30 -3.19
CA ARG A 39 10.34 0.38 -2.49
C ARG A 39 9.94 -1.08 -2.74
N PRO A 40 10.87 -2.04 -2.69
CA PRO A 40 10.52 -3.45 -2.73
C PRO A 40 9.46 -3.81 -1.68
N GLY A 41 8.40 -4.51 -2.10
CA GLY A 41 7.22 -4.82 -1.27
C GLY A 41 6.07 -3.81 -1.41
N SER A 42 6.28 -2.68 -2.06
CA SER A 42 5.22 -1.69 -2.30
C SER A 42 4.29 -2.14 -3.41
N GLY A 43 3.01 -1.76 -3.32
CA GLY A 43 2.00 -2.06 -4.32
C GLY A 43 0.64 -1.47 -3.94
N ALA A 44 -0.24 -1.30 -4.92
CA ALA A 44 -1.63 -0.95 -4.68
C ALA A 44 -2.53 -1.40 -5.85
N ALA A 45 -3.83 -1.47 -5.58
CA ALA A 45 -4.85 -1.69 -6.59
C ALA A 45 -4.94 -0.49 -7.56
N VAL A 46 -5.19 -0.81 -8.83
CA VAL A 46 -5.43 0.16 -9.90
C VAL A 46 -6.93 0.19 -10.13
N HIS A 47 -7.47 1.40 -10.20
CA HIS A 47 -8.90 1.61 -10.38
C HIS A 47 -9.17 2.34 -11.70
N ASP A 48 -10.30 2.02 -12.31
CA ASP A 48 -10.79 2.73 -13.49
C ASP A 48 -11.44 4.07 -13.12
N SER A 49 -11.98 4.75 -14.14
CA SER A 49 -12.70 6.01 -13.96
C SER A 49 -14.02 5.90 -13.19
N ALA A 50 -14.56 4.69 -13.02
CA ALA A 50 -15.73 4.37 -12.23
C ALA A 50 -15.39 3.83 -10.82
N TYR A 51 -14.13 3.95 -10.38
CA TYR A 51 -13.63 3.47 -9.09
C TYR A 51 -13.74 1.95 -8.89
N ARG A 52 -13.75 1.18 -9.97
CA ARG A 52 -13.69 -0.27 -9.92
C ARG A 52 -12.24 -0.72 -9.97
N GLU A 53 -11.87 -1.68 -9.14
CA GLU A 53 -10.56 -2.31 -9.22
C GLU A 53 -10.46 -3.05 -10.57
N VAL A 54 -9.40 -2.75 -11.32
CA VAL A 54 -9.12 -3.31 -12.65
C VAL A 54 -7.71 -3.89 -12.75
N GLY A 55 -7.02 -4.01 -11.63
CA GLY A 55 -5.67 -4.53 -11.62
C GLY A 55 -4.86 -4.04 -10.43
N ARG A 56 -3.54 -4.19 -10.53
CA ARG A 56 -2.62 -3.85 -9.45
C ARG A 56 -1.25 -3.49 -9.97
N TRP A 57 -0.50 -2.75 -9.18
CA TRP A 57 0.94 -2.61 -9.37
C TRP A 57 1.71 -3.14 -8.16
N SER A 58 2.95 -3.58 -8.40
CA SER A 58 3.87 -3.99 -7.35
C SER A 58 5.32 -3.70 -7.72
N VAL A 59 6.14 -3.46 -6.70
CA VAL A 59 7.59 -3.35 -6.81
C VAL A 59 8.21 -4.58 -6.16
N THR A 60 8.87 -5.39 -6.98
CA THR A 60 9.56 -6.61 -6.58
C THR A 60 11.07 -6.40 -6.49
N GLY A 61 11.72 -7.23 -5.69
CA GLY A 61 13.15 -7.17 -5.41
C GLY A 61 13.41 -7.48 -3.94
N THR A 62 14.67 -7.68 -3.58
CA THR A 62 15.05 -7.77 -2.18
C THR A 62 14.81 -6.41 -1.55
N PRO A 63 13.97 -6.29 -0.49
CA PRO A 63 14.01 -5.07 0.32
C PRO A 63 15.45 -4.88 0.75
N GLU A 64 15.99 -3.67 0.62
CA GLU A 64 17.15 -3.36 1.44
C GLU A 64 16.67 -3.60 2.86
N THR A 65 17.15 -4.69 3.47
CA THR A 65 16.98 -4.92 4.88
C THR A 65 17.48 -3.65 5.52
N THR A 66 16.56 -2.77 5.91
CA THR A 66 16.87 -1.78 6.92
C THR A 66 17.03 -2.64 8.14
N GLU A 67 18.24 -3.16 8.30
CA GLU A 67 18.75 -3.69 9.54
C GLU A 67 18.69 -2.48 10.48
N THR A 68 17.53 -2.25 11.07
CA THR A 68 17.49 -1.81 12.45
C THR A 68 18.20 -2.91 13.19
N ALA A 69 19.53 -2.81 13.24
CA ALA A 69 20.34 -3.48 14.20
C ALA A 69 19.76 -3.04 15.55
N ALA A 70 18.94 -3.91 16.12
CA ALA A 70 18.59 -3.80 17.52
C ALA A 70 19.92 -3.69 18.27
N PRO A 71 20.15 -2.64 19.07
CA PRO A 71 21.25 -2.66 20.00
C PRO A 71 21.07 -3.91 20.87
N GLY A 72 22.15 -4.67 21.02
CA GLY A 72 22.15 -5.91 21.79
C GLY A 72 21.52 -5.76 23.16
N GLU A 73 20.94 -6.86 23.61
CA GLU A 73 20.52 -7.17 24.98
C GLU A 73 20.83 -6.08 26.03
N ALA A 74 19.78 -5.39 26.46
CA ALA A 74 19.74 -4.80 27.79
C ALA A 74 18.47 -5.27 28.50
N GLY A 75 18.64 -6.32 29.31
CA GLY A 75 17.89 -6.54 30.54
C GLY A 75 16.43 -6.96 30.38
N ALA A 76 16.15 -8.20 30.80
CA ALA A 76 14.81 -8.65 31.15
C ALA A 76 14.01 -7.58 31.93
N PRO A 77 12.73 -7.35 31.63
CA PRO A 77 11.89 -6.57 32.52
C PRO A 77 11.70 -7.36 33.83
N ALA A 78 12.02 -6.72 34.95
CA ALA A 78 11.70 -7.22 36.28
C ALA A 78 10.18 -7.47 36.39
N PRO A 79 9.74 -8.55 37.08
CA PRO A 79 8.32 -8.76 37.30
C PRO A 79 7.80 -7.75 38.34
N GLY A 80 6.81 -6.95 37.95
CA GLY A 80 6.00 -6.15 38.87
C GLY A 80 6.06 -4.64 38.64
N ALA A 81 5.24 -4.15 37.72
CA ALA A 81 4.69 -2.79 37.78
C ALA A 81 3.30 -2.76 37.10
N PRO A 82 2.30 -2.08 37.70
CA PRO A 82 0.90 -2.19 37.30
C PRO A 82 0.55 -1.40 36.03
N ALA A 83 -0.45 -1.87 35.29
CA ALA A 83 -0.99 -1.23 34.10
C ALA A 83 -1.79 0.05 34.44
N PRO A 84 -1.53 1.20 33.80
CA PRO A 84 -2.38 2.37 33.95
C PRO A 84 -3.58 2.32 32.98
N GLY A 85 -4.75 2.04 33.56
CA GLY A 85 -5.88 2.99 33.57
C GLY A 85 -6.60 3.32 32.26
N ALA A 86 -7.70 2.61 31.99
CA ALA A 86 -8.98 3.19 31.56
C ALA A 86 -10.11 2.27 32.08
N PRO A 87 -11.36 2.75 32.34
CA PRO A 87 -11.89 4.11 32.27
C PRO A 87 -12.54 4.57 33.60
N ALA A 88 -12.88 5.87 33.72
CA ALA A 88 -13.88 6.33 34.67
C ALA A 88 -14.97 7.11 33.93
N GLN A 89 -16.18 6.57 33.97
CA GLN A 89 -17.41 7.23 33.56
C GLN A 89 -17.84 8.24 34.65
N GLY A 90 -18.33 9.42 34.22
CA GLY A 90 -19.05 10.40 35.03
C GLY A 90 -19.43 11.57 34.12
N ALA A 91 -20.68 11.69 33.67
CA ALA A 91 -21.84 12.26 34.38
C ALA A 91 -21.69 13.76 34.66
N SER A 92 -22.33 14.56 33.81
CA SER A 92 -23.19 15.70 34.18
C SER A 92 -24.08 16.04 33.00
#